data_AF-A0A7S0E6W9-F1
#
_entry.id   AF-A0A7S0E6W9-F1
#
_cell.length_a   1.000
_cell.length_b   1.000
_cell.length_c   1.000
_cell.angle_alpha   90.00
_cell.angle_beta   90.00
_cell.angle_gamma   90.00
#
_symmetry.space_group_name_H-M   'P 1'
#
loop_
_entity.id
_entity.type
_entity.pdbx_description
1 polymer ?
#
loop_
_entity_poly.entity_id
_entity_poly.type
_entity_poly.pdbx_seq_one_letter_code
_entity_poly.pdbx_strand_id
1 'polypeptide(L)'
;SERAMQRKLIERLDGLVPVAVVGGRFLNGTLRSGRTTVQLYEDCIGYCKELLNQEPGGGRVGRGGSRQGSWGGGVAEMGRPLSVAGAELMEACLSSCTERMLVVDLPEWTVVAMSSRMRQDFASAAFEHELVGQSFAHLVDFDSLNALRSFSKLLSRQQQGSWGMALRVTVRTFRRRSVVERKMTMTALHA
;
A
#
# COMPACT_ATOMS: atom_id res chain seq x y z
N SER A 1 7.70 -8.82 33.26
CA SER A 1 8.04 -7.50 33.81
C SER A 1 8.25 -6.52 32.67
N GLU A 2 7.96 -5.25 32.90
CA GLU A 2 8.12 -4.15 31.93
C GLU A 2 9.53 -4.11 31.32
N ARG A 3 10.57 -4.28 32.14
CA ARG A 3 11.97 -4.33 31.70
C ARG A 3 12.28 -5.47 30.71
N ALA A 4 11.63 -6.62 30.85
CA ALA A 4 11.81 -7.73 29.91
C ALA A 4 11.14 -7.44 28.55
N MET A 5 10.01 -6.74 28.55
CA MET A 5 9.35 -6.29 27.33
C MET A 5 10.17 -5.20 26.63
N GLN A 6 10.67 -4.21 27.39
CA GLN A 6 11.55 -3.17 26.87
C GLN A 6 12.80 -3.76 26.22
N ARG A 7 13.44 -4.75 26.85
CA ARG A 7 14.62 -5.43 26.28
C ARG A 7 14.28 -6.11 24.94
N LYS A 8 13.15 -6.84 24.86
CA LYS A 8 12.69 -7.47 23.61
C LYS A 8 12.43 -6.44 22.50
N LEU A 9 11.88 -5.28 22.84
CA LEU A 9 11.63 -4.21 21.87
C LEU A 9 12.95 -3.63 21.35
N ILE A 10 13.92 -3.38 22.23
CA ILE A 10 15.25 -2.89 21.85
C ILE A 10 15.95 -3.90 20.93
N GLU A 11 15.90 -5.20 21.26
CA GLU A 11 16.50 -6.25 20.43
C GLU A 11 15.86 -6.33 19.03
N ARG A 12 14.54 -6.13 18.93
CA ARG A 12 13.86 -6.08 17.62
C ARG A 12 14.22 -4.82 16.85
N LEU A 13 14.24 -3.67 17.51
CA LEU A 13 14.60 -2.40 16.90
C LEU A 13 16.03 -2.44 16.36
N ASP A 14 16.95 -3.08 17.09
CA ASP A 14 18.34 -3.26 16.64
C ASP A 14 18.46 -3.99 15.30
N GLY A 15 17.58 -4.96 15.03
CA GLY A 15 17.55 -5.68 13.76
C GLY A 15 16.89 -4.92 12.61
N LEU A 16 16.08 -3.90 12.91
CA LEU A 16 15.32 -3.14 11.90
C LEU A 16 16.02 -1.85 11.48
N VAL A 17 16.79 -1.23 12.37
CA VAL A 17 17.44 0.06 12.12
C VAL A 17 18.83 -0.18 11.50
N PRO A 18 19.07 0.28 10.25
CA PRO A 18 20.39 0.20 9.63
C PRO A 18 21.45 0.88 10.50
N VAL A 19 22.66 0.31 10.52
CA VAL A 19 23.78 0.92 11.24
C VAL A 19 24.30 2.09 10.41
N ALA A 20 24.24 3.30 10.97
CA ALA A 20 24.75 4.48 10.29
C ALA A 20 26.29 4.39 10.19
N VAL A 21 26.82 4.44 8.96
CA VAL A 21 28.27 4.49 8.72
C VAL A 21 28.78 5.91 8.98
N VAL A 22 29.15 6.17 10.23
CA VAL A 22 29.73 7.45 10.65
C VAL A 22 31.24 7.23 10.84
N GLY A 23 32.05 7.93 10.06
CA GLY A 23 33.51 7.85 10.16
C GLY A 23 34.00 8.15 11.59
N GLY A 24 34.81 7.24 12.15
CA GLY A 24 35.35 7.37 13.50
C GLY A 24 34.40 6.97 14.64
N ARG A 25 33.19 6.49 14.35
CA ARG A 25 32.27 5.99 15.38
C ARG A 25 32.64 4.57 15.80
N PHE A 26 33.05 4.41 17.05
CA PHE A 26 33.31 3.10 17.64
C PHE A 26 32.01 2.48 18.15
N LEU A 27 31.76 1.24 17.74
CA LEU A 27 30.65 0.42 18.20
C LEU A 27 31.16 -0.44 19.36
N ASN A 28 30.85 -0.04 20.60
CA ASN A 28 31.30 -0.69 21.83
C ASN A 28 30.15 -1.03 22.79
N GLY A 29 28.95 -1.20 22.25
CA GLY A 29 27.78 -1.58 23.02
C GLY A 29 27.51 -3.07 23.04
N THR A 30 26.45 -3.44 23.76
CA THR A 30 26.07 -4.82 24.06
C THR A 30 24.95 -5.35 23.16
N LEU A 31 24.47 -4.53 22.20
CA LEU A 31 23.50 -4.96 21.20
C LEU A 31 24.15 -5.84 20.13
N ARG A 32 23.36 -6.58 19.34
CA ARG A 32 23.88 -7.49 18.32
C ARG A 32 24.63 -6.75 17.21
N SER A 33 24.20 -5.53 16.91
CA SER A 33 24.88 -4.61 16.00
C SER A 33 26.19 -4.02 16.57
N GLY A 34 26.53 -4.28 17.83
CA GLY A 34 27.63 -3.63 18.54
C GLY A 34 27.32 -2.20 19.00
N ARG A 35 26.10 -1.68 18.77
CA ARG A 35 25.67 -0.36 19.24
C ARG A 35 25.34 -0.36 20.72
N THR A 36 25.47 0.80 21.37
CA THR A 36 24.79 1.08 22.63
C THR A 36 23.31 1.39 22.39
N THR A 37 22.47 1.30 23.41
CA THR A 37 21.04 1.67 23.28
C THR A 37 20.86 3.12 22.83
N VAL A 38 21.74 4.03 23.26
CA VAL A 38 21.70 5.44 22.85
C VAL A 38 22.02 5.57 21.36
N GLN A 39 23.08 4.89 20.90
CA GLN A 39 23.46 4.87 19.48
C GLN A 39 22.35 4.29 18.59
N LEU A 40 21.64 3.26 19.07
CA LEU A 40 20.48 2.70 18.36
C LEU A 40 19.35 3.74 18.22
N TYR A 41 19.04 4.50 19.28
CA TYR A 41 18.00 5.53 19.19
C TYR A 41 18.41 6.69 18.28
N GLU A 42 19.67 7.12 18.31
CA GLU A 42 20.20 8.12 17.38
C GLU A 42 20.06 7.67 15.92
N ASP A 43 20.47 6.43 15.63
CA ASP A 43 20.36 5.84 14.29
C ASP A 43 18.90 5.72 13.86
N CYS A 44 18.02 5.32 14.79
CA CYS A 44 16.59 5.20 14.52
C CYS A 44 15.98 6.56 14.16
N ILE A 45 16.33 7.61 14.89
CA ILE A 45 15.85 8.97 14.61
C ILE A 45 16.39 9.46 13.27
N GLY A 46 17.67 9.22 12.98
CA GLY A 46 18.28 9.56 11.69
C GLY A 46 17.59 8.85 10.54
N TYR A 47 17.43 7.53 10.65
CA TYR A 47 16.78 6.69 9.65
C TYR A 47 15.32 7.09 9.39
N CYS A 48 14.53 7.34 10.44
CA CYS A 48 13.16 7.82 10.28
C CYS A 48 13.10 9.19 9.59
N LYS A 49 14.04 10.11 9.89
CA LYS A 49 14.13 11.41 9.19
C LYS A 49 14.51 11.24 7.72
N GLU A 50 15.40 10.32 7.40
CA GLU A 50 15.78 10.02 6.02
C GLU A 50 14.61 9.46 5.22
N LEU A 51 13.86 8.50 5.79
CA LEU A 51 12.65 7.96 5.17
C LEU A 51 11.62 9.06 4.88
N LEU A 52 11.38 9.96 5.84
CA LEU A 52 10.47 11.10 5.64
C LEU A 52 10.93 12.07 4.55
N ASN A 53 12.24 12.21 4.32
CA ASN A 53 12.80 13.08 3.29
C ASN A 53 12.86 12.41 1.90
N GLN A 54 12.77 11.08 1.83
CA GLN A 54 12.78 10.32 0.58
C GLN A 54 11.37 10.15 -0.01
N GLU A 55 10.31 10.36 0.77
CA GLU A 55 8.92 10.35 0.32
C GLU A 55 8.66 11.39 -0.80
N PRO A 56 8.31 10.96 -2.03
CA PRO A 56 7.96 11.86 -3.13
C PRO A 56 6.55 12.44 -2.87
N GLY A 57 6.48 13.47 -2.03
CA GLY A 57 5.22 14.14 -1.66
C GLY A 57 5.20 14.69 -0.23
N GLY A 58 6.14 14.26 0.62
CA GLY A 58 6.37 14.83 1.94
C GLY A 58 7.00 16.21 1.82
N GLY A 59 6.22 17.26 2.13
CA GLY A 59 6.55 18.67 1.99
C GLY A 59 8.04 19.02 2.07
N ARG A 60 8.56 19.53 0.95
CA ARG A 60 9.75 20.41 0.92
C ARG A 60 9.52 21.59 1.88
N VAL A 61 9.84 21.41 3.15
CA VAL A 61 10.14 22.56 4.02
C VAL A 61 11.55 22.98 3.65
N GLY A 62 11.64 24.19 3.09
CA GLY A 62 12.74 24.64 2.24
C GLY A 62 14.15 24.49 2.86
N ARG A 63 15.05 23.90 2.07
CA ARG A 63 16.50 24.16 2.19
C ARG A 63 16.79 25.58 1.71
N GLY A 64 16.74 26.53 2.62
CA GLY A 64 17.56 27.74 2.58
C GLY A 64 18.80 27.50 3.43
N GLY A 65 19.99 27.65 2.84
CA GLY A 65 21.25 27.19 3.43
C GLY A 65 21.68 27.89 4.71
N SER A 66 22.42 27.17 5.56
CA SER A 66 23.72 27.57 6.11
C SER A 66 24.17 26.51 7.12
N ARG A 67 25.45 26.11 7.02
CA ARG A 67 26.15 25.37 8.07
C ARG A 67 26.35 26.32 9.27
N GLN A 68 25.58 26.21 10.34
CA GLN A 68 26.05 26.57 11.68
C GLN A 68 25.15 26.00 12.77
N GLY A 69 25.78 25.49 13.83
CA GLY A 69 25.14 24.70 14.87
C GLY A 69 24.06 25.46 15.65
N SER A 70 23.05 24.70 16.07
CA SER A 70 22.30 24.99 17.28
C SER A 70 21.55 23.72 17.69
N TRP A 71 21.98 23.13 18.80
CA TRP A 71 21.17 22.19 19.54
C TRP A 71 20.08 23.03 20.22
N GLY A 72 18.93 23.17 19.58
CA GLY A 72 17.86 24.04 20.08
C GLY A 72 16.51 23.65 19.51
N GLY A 73 15.69 23.04 20.38
CA GLY A 73 14.24 23.21 20.43
C GLY A 73 13.46 23.12 19.12
N GLY A 74 13.02 21.90 18.79
CA GLY A 74 11.99 21.67 17.79
C GLY A 74 11.46 20.27 17.96
N VAL A 75 10.56 20.08 18.93
CA VAL A 75 9.72 18.88 19.01
C VAL A 75 8.86 18.91 17.75
N ALA A 76 9.37 18.31 16.68
CA ALA A 76 8.64 18.12 15.44
C ALA A 76 7.44 17.23 15.75
N GLU A 77 6.29 17.89 15.97
CA GLU A 77 4.92 17.44 15.74
C GLU A 77 4.79 15.90 15.64
N MET A 78 4.88 15.23 16.79
CA MET A 78 4.65 13.79 16.93
C MET A 78 3.13 13.53 16.82
N GLY A 79 2.59 13.71 15.62
CA GLY A 79 1.15 13.67 15.38
C GLY A 79 0.72 13.64 13.92
N ARG A 80 1.64 13.72 12.96
CA ARG A 80 1.27 13.39 11.59
C ARG A 80 1.03 11.87 11.52
N PRO A 81 -0.18 11.42 11.14
CA PRO A 81 -0.39 10.00 10.88
C PRO A 81 0.65 9.55 9.86
N LEU A 82 1.13 8.32 10.00
CA LEU A 82 1.98 7.67 9.00
C LEU A 82 1.32 7.89 7.65
N SER A 83 1.89 8.79 6.85
CA SER A 83 1.44 9.05 5.49
C SER A 83 1.92 7.86 4.69
N VAL A 84 1.13 6.79 4.67
CA VAL A 84 1.39 5.67 3.78
C VAL A 84 1.11 6.19 2.37
N ALA A 85 2.09 6.10 1.49
CA ALA A 85 1.90 6.48 0.10
C ALA A 85 0.72 5.65 -0.48
N GLY A 86 -0.16 6.28 -1.26
CA GLY A 86 -1.33 5.60 -1.81
C GLY A 86 -0.98 4.33 -2.61
N ALA A 87 0.20 4.32 -3.25
CA ALA A 87 0.74 3.16 -3.95
C ALA A 87 1.08 1.99 -3.01
N GLU A 88 1.68 2.25 -1.84
CA GLU A 88 2.01 1.23 -0.85
C GLU A 88 0.75 0.67 -0.19
N LEU A 89 -0.23 1.53 0.12
CA LEU A 89 -1.52 1.11 0.62
C LEU A 89 -2.24 0.22 -0.40
N MET A 90 -2.23 0.63 -1.68
CA MET A 90 -2.81 -0.14 -2.77
C MET A 90 -2.10 -1.49 -2.93
N GLU A 91 -0.76 -1.53 -2.89
CA GLU A 91 0.01 -2.76 -2.96
C GLU A 91 -0.33 -3.70 -1.78
N ALA A 92 -0.37 -3.17 -0.56
CA ALA A 92 -0.77 -3.91 0.62
C ALA A 92 -2.19 -4.49 0.49
N CYS A 93 -3.15 -3.68 0.01
CA CYS A 93 -4.49 -4.16 -0.29
C CYS A 93 -4.47 -5.28 -1.34
N LEU A 94 -3.82 -5.08 -2.48
CA LEU A 94 -3.78 -6.07 -3.56
C LEU A 94 -3.03 -7.36 -3.18
N SER A 95 -2.09 -7.29 -2.24
CA SER A 95 -1.43 -8.48 -1.68
C SER A 95 -2.40 -9.38 -0.89
N SER A 96 -3.54 -8.83 -0.43
CA SER A 96 -4.53 -9.55 0.37
C SER A 96 -5.06 -10.80 -0.34
N CYS A 97 -5.12 -11.89 0.43
CA CYS A 97 -5.73 -13.16 0.01
C CYS A 97 -7.20 -13.29 0.44
N THR A 98 -7.76 -12.32 1.16
CA THR A 98 -9.13 -12.37 1.68
C THR A 98 -10.12 -11.66 0.74
N GLU A 99 -9.82 -10.41 0.37
CA GLU A 99 -10.71 -9.61 -0.48
C GLU A 99 -10.42 -9.79 -1.97
N ARG A 100 -11.48 -9.74 -2.78
CA ARG A 100 -11.39 -9.67 -4.25
C ARG A 100 -11.40 -8.22 -4.67
N MET A 101 -10.26 -7.72 -5.13
CA MET A 101 -10.14 -6.34 -5.58
C MET A 101 -9.64 -6.30 -7.01
N LEU A 102 -10.11 -5.30 -7.73
CA LEU A 102 -9.72 -4.97 -9.10
C LEU A 102 -9.46 -3.47 -9.16
N VAL A 103 -8.34 -3.10 -9.77
CA VAL A 103 -8.05 -1.73 -10.20
C VAL A 103 -8.27 -1.71 -11.70
N VAL A 104 -9.08 -0.77 -12.16
CA VAL A 104 -9.48 -0.67 -13.57
C VAL A 104 -9.33 0.76 -14.07
N ASP A 105 -8.92 0.88 -15.32
CA ASP A 105 -8.99 2.14 -16.05
C ASP A 105 -10.38 2.27 -16.69
N LEU A 106 -11.00 3.42 -16.44
CA LEU A 106 -12.28 3.81 -17.02
C LEU A 106 -12.05 4.71 -18.24
N PRO A 107 -12.96 4.71 -19.23
CA PRO A 107 -14.23 3.97 -19.28
C PRO A 107 -14.16 2.54 -19.82
N GLU A 108 -13.02 2.08 -20.32
CA GLU A 108 -12.87 0.79 -21.01
C GLU A 108 -12.94 -0.42 -20.07
N TRP A 109 -12.88 -0.18 -18.76
CA TRP A 109 -12.79 -1.22 -17.72
C TRP A 109 -11.56 -2.10 -17.89
N THR A 110 -10.45 -1.54 -18.39
CA THR A 110 -9.21 -2.27 -18.57
C THR A 110 -8.63 -2.60 -17.21
N VAL A 111 -8.37 -3.86 -16.91
CA VAL A 111 -7.83 -4.27 -15.62
C VAL A 111 -6.35 -3.91 -15.55
N VAL A 112 -5.99 -3.02 -14.62
CA VAL A 112 -4.62 -2.57 -14.38
C VAL A 112 -3.94 -3.46 -13.34
N ALA A 113 -4.67 -3.79 -12.28
CA ALA A 113 -4.17 -4.65 -11.21
C ALA A 113 -5.31 -5.41 -10.54
N MET A 114 -4.98 -6.49 -9.83
CA MET A 114 -5.96 -7.30 -9.11
C MET A 114 -5.37 -7.93 -7.86
N SER A 115 -6.21 -8.24 -6.88
CA SER A 115 -5.75 -8.89 -5.66
C SER A 115 -5.30 -10.33 -5.90
N SER A 116 -4.43 -10.84 -5.02
CA SER A 116 -4.02 -12.25 -5.01
C SER A 116 -5.20 -13.20 -5.01
N ARG A 117 -6.26 -12.87 -4.24
CA ARG A 117 -7.48 -13.67 -4.20
C ARG A 117 -8.23 -13.67 -5.53
N MET A 118 -8.33 -12.52 -6.19
CA MET A 118 -8.96 -12.42 -7.50
C MET A 118 -8.17 -13.23 -8.53
N ARG A 119 -6.84 -13.12 -8.55
CA ARG A 119 -5.97 -13.90 -9.43
C ARG A 119 -6.18 -15.41 -9.28
N GLN A 120 -6.33 -15.92 -8.05
CA GLN A 120 -6.58 -17.35 -7.81
C GLN A 120 -7.89 -17.86 -8.44
N ASP A 121 -8.95 -17.04 -8.42
CA ASP A 121 -10.23 -17.44 -9.00
C ASP A 121 -10.12 -17.66 -10.53
N PHE A 122 -9.24 -16.90 -11.20
CA PHE A 122 -9.01 -16.98 -12.65
C PHE A 122 -7.82 -17.87 -13.04
N ALA A 123 -6.87 -18.13 -12.14
CA ALA A 123 -5.74 -19.05 -12.39
C ALA A 123 -6.20 -20.50 -12.68
N SER A 124 -7.42 -20.86 -12.26
CA SER A 124 -8.02 -22.17 -12.53
C SER A 124 -8.80 -22.24 -13.85
N ALA A 125 -9.02 -21.10 -14.51
CA ALA A 125 -9.60 -21.04 -15.83
C ALA A 125 -8.60 -21.59 -16.86
N ALA A 126 -9.07 -22.33 -17.85
CA ALA A 126 -8.21 -22.88 -18.91
C ALA A 126 -7.60 -21.82 -19.85
N PHE A 127 -7.65 -20.54 -19.47
CA PHE A 127 -7.01 -19.44 -20.18
C PHE A 127 -5.74 -19.10 -19.39
N GLU A 128 -4.58 -19.45 -19.94
CA GLU A 128 -3.26 -19.08 -19.41
C GLU A 128 -3.01 -17.55 -19.43
N HIS A 129 -3.98 -16.76 -19.86
CA HIS A 129 -3.86 -15.33 -20.00
C HIS A 129 -4.27 -14.63 -18.70
N GLU A 130 -3.33 -13.84 -18.18
CA GLU A 130 -3.58 -12.92 -17.08
C GLU A 130 -4.70 -11.95 -17.48
N LEU A 131 -5.65 -11.72 -16.57
CA LEU A 131 -6.78 -10.79 -16.80
C LEU A 131 -6.30 -9.32 -16.86
N VAL A 132 -5.10 -9.04 -16.37
CA VAL A 132 -4.45 -7.73 -16.49
C VAL A 132 -4.28 -7.35 -17.96
N GLY A 133 -4.60 -6.10 -18.30
CA GLY A 133 -4.60 -5.58 -19.67
C GLY A 133 -5.86 -5.90 -20.47
N GLN A 134 -6.76 -6.74 -19.95
CA GLN A 134 -8.02 -7.05 -20.62
C GLN A 134 -9.17 -6.22 -20.04
N SER A 135 -10.23 -6.00 -20.83
CA SER A 135 -11.45 -5.38 -20.32
C SER A 135 -12.20 -6.36 -19.43
N PHE A 136 -12.45 -5.94 -18.18
CA PHE A 136 -13.31 -6.67 -17.24
C PHE A 136 -14.73 -6.87 -17.79
N ALA A 137 -15.19 -5.99 -18.67
CA ALA A 137 -16.50 -6.10 -19.30
C ALA A 137 -16.69 -7.42 -20.07
N HIS A 138 -15.62 -8.04 -20.59
CA HIS A 138 -15.72 -9.35 -21.26
C HIS A 138 -16.20 -10.48 -20.33
N LEU A 139 -15.99 -10.32 -19.02
CA LEU A 139 -16.44 -11.28 -18.02
C LEU A 139 -17.85 -10.98 -17.52
N VAL A 140 -18.37 -9.78 -17.77
CA VAL A 140 -19.70 -9.39 -17.29
C VAL A 140 -20.75 -9.91 -18.25
N ASP A 141 -21.79 -10.51 -17.68
CA ASP A 141 -22.92 -11.02 -18.44
C ASP A 141 -23.62 -9.90 -19.22
N PHE A 142 -24.20 -10.25 -20.37
CA PHE A 142 -24.77 -9.29 -21.32
C PHE A 142 -25.82 -8.39 -20.65
N ASP A 143 -26.67 -8.96 -19.79
CA ASP A 143 -27.74 -8.22 -19.11
C ASP A 143 -27.20 -7.19 -18.11
N SER A 144 -25.98 -7.44 -17.60
CA SER A 144 -25.31 -6.57 -16.63
C SER A 144 -24.40 -5.52 -17.28
N LEU A 145 -24.09 -5.63 -18.57
CA LEU A 145 -23.17 -4.72 -19.26
C LEU A 145 -23.65 -3.26 -19.31
N ASN A 146 -24.95 -3.05 -19.56
CA ASN A 146 -25.53 -1.71 -19.59
C ASN A 146 -25.47 -1.04 -18.21
N ALA A 147 -25.67 -1.82 -17.14
CA ALA A 147 -25.54 -1.34 -15.77
C ALA A 147 -24.08 -0.98 -15.47
N LEU A 148 -23.10 -1.80 -15.89
CA LEU A 148 -21.67 -1.53 -15.75
C LEU A 148 -21.24 -0.25 -16.47
N ARG A 149 -21.68 -0.06 -17.73
CA ARG A 149 -21.40 1.17 -18.51
C ARG A 149 -22.01 2.41 -17.86
N SER A 150 -23.24 2.29 -17.36
CA SER A 150 -23.90 3.40 -16.65
C SER A 150 -23.17 3.74 -15.35
N PHE A 151 -22.71 2.72 -14.63
CA PHE A 151 -21.91 2.88 -13.41
C PHE A 151 -20.57 3.58 -13.69
N SER A 152 -19.86 3.23 -14.77
CA SER A 152 -18.64 3.93 -15.18
C SER A 152 -18.89 5.41 -15.45
N LYS A 153 -19.98 5.76 -16.15
CA LYS A 153 -20.34 7.17 -16.38
C LYS A 153 -20.57 7.94 -15.08
N LEU A 154 -21.14 7.29 -14.06
CA LEU A 154 -21.33 7.90 -12.75
C LEU A 154 -19.98 8.10 -12.04
N LEU A 155 -19.11 7.08 -12.03
CA LEU A 155 -17.77 7.17 -11.43
C LEU A 155 -16.90 8.25 -12.09
N SER A 156 -16.93 8.36 -13.44
CA SER A 156 -16.14 9.37 -14.16
C SER A 156 -16.65 10.79 -13.94
N ARG A 157 -17.94 10.99 -13.65
CA ARG A 157 -18.53 12.31 -13.39
C ARG A 157 -18.33 12.77 -11.95
N GLN A 158 -18.16 11.84 -11.02
CA GLN A 158 -18.19 12.10 -9.59
C GLN A 158 -16.79 11.90 -8.98
N GLN A 159 -15.83 12.75 -9.37
CA GLN A 159 -14.43 12.68 -8.92
C GLN A 159 -14.22 13.01 -7.42
N GLN A 160 -15.23 13.48 -6.70
CA GLN A 160 -15.10 13.80 -5.27
C GLN A 160 -16.34 13.35 -4.48
N GLY A 161 -16.16 12.41 -3.56
CA GLY A 161 -16.96 12.32 -2.33
C GLY A 161 -18.03 11.23 -2.22
N SER A 162 -18.22 10.31 -3.17
CA SER A 162 -19.19 9.22 -2.96
C SER A 162 -18.52 7.95 -2.44
N TRP A 163 -18.60 7.76 -1.13
CA TRP A 163 -18.33 6.47 -0.49
C TRP A 163 -19.59 5.62 -0.60
N GLY A 164 -19.48 4.38 -1.10
CA GLY A 164 -20.57 3.40 -0.99
C GLY A 164 -21.45 3.20 -2.23
N MET A 165 -21.00 3.60 -3.42
CA MET A 165 -21.66 3.18 -4.66
C MET A 165 -21.43 1.68 -4.89
N ALA A 166 -22.53 0.92 -4.91
CA ALA A 166 -22.52 -0.51 -5.15
C ALA A 166 -23.31 -0.86 -6.42
N LEU A 167 -22.74 -1.73 -7.24
CA LEU A 167 -23.34 -2.27 -8.45
C LEU A 167 -23.42 -3.79 -8.33
N ARG A 168 -24.60 -4.37 -8.59
CA ARG A 168 -24.71 -5.82 -8.75
C ARG A 168 -24.53 -6.19 -10.22
N VAL A 169 -23.59 -7.08 -10.49
CA VAL A 169 -23.30 -7.62 -11.82
C VAL A 169 -23.26 -9.14 -11.76
N THR A 170 -23.67 -9.79 -12.83
CA THR A 170 -23.36 -11.21 -13.03
C THR A 170 -22.05 -11.31 -13.79
N VAL A 171 -21.10 -12.06 -13.25
CA VAL A 171 -19.78 -12.28 -13.83
C VAL A 171 -19.63 -13.75 -14.20
N ARG A 172 -19.20 -14.01 -15.42
CA ARG A 172 -18.84 -15.34 -15.92
C ARG A 172 -17.42 -15.65 -15.47
N THR A 173 -17.29 -16.66 -14.63
CA THR A 173 -16.01 -17.22 -14.20
C THR A 173 -15.78 -18.54 -14.91
N PHE A 174 -14.57 -18.77 -15.38
CA PHE A 174 -14.22 -19.97 -16.14
C PHE A 174 -13.50 -20.94 -15.20
N ARG A 175 -13.97 -22.17 -15.13
CA ARG A 175 -13.27 -23.29 -14.50
C ARG A 175 -12.79 -24.24 -15.60
N ARG A 176 -11.80 -25.08 -15.30
CA ARG A 176 -11.20 -26.06 -16.23
C ARG A 176 -12.19 -26.83 -17.14
N ARG A 177 -13.46 -27.01 -16.74
CA ARG A 177 -14.48 -27.73 -17.52
C ARG A 177 -15.87 -27.10 -17.51
N SER A 178 -16.03 -25.86 -17.03
CA SER A 178 -17.33 -25.21 -16.97
C SER A 178 -17.25 -23.69 -16.93
N VAL A 179 -18.27 -23.04 -17.47
CA VAL A 179 -18.55 -21.62 -17.22
C VAL A 179 -19.48 -21.56 -16.02
N VAL A 180 -19.11 -20.77 -15.01
CA VAL A 180 -19.92 -20.55 -13.81
C VAL A 180 -20.26 -19.08 -13.72
N GLU A 181 -21.55 -18.78 -13.76
CA GLU A 181 -22.05 -17.43 -13.52
C GLU A 181 -22.14 -17.16 -12.02
N ARG A 182 -21.62 -16.00 -11.61
CA ARG A 182 -21.63 -15.55 -10.23
C ARG A 182 -22.19 -14.14 -10.16
N LYS A 183 -23.25 -13.98 -9.38
CA LYS A 183 -23.74 -12.65 -9.00
C LYS A 183 -22.77 -12.06 -7.99
N MET A 184 -22.20 -10.91 -8.34
CA MET A 184 -21.24 -10.18 -7.52
C MET A 184 -21.76 -8.78 -7.23
N THR A 185 -21.50 -8.28 -6.03
CA THR A 185 -21.68 -6.87 -5.69
C THR A 185 -20.32 -6.21 -5.77
N MET A 186 -20.17 -5.26 -6.69
CA MET A 186 -19.00 -4.42 -6.84
C MET A 186 -19.23 -3.14 -6.06
N THR A 187 -18.29 -2.78 -5.20
CA THR A 187 -18.29 -1.48 -4.51
C THR A 187 -17.11 -0.68 -5.02
N ALA A 188 -17.36 0.55 -5.46
CA ALA A 188 -16.29 1.43 -5.89
C ALA A 188 -15.63 2.09 -4.67
N LEU A 189 -14.30 2.04 -4.64
CA LEU A 189 -13.47 2.79 -3.69
C LEU A 189 -12.64 3.77 -4.51
N HIS A 190 -12.80 5.07 -4.23
CA HIS A 190 -11.93 6.10 -4.79
C HIS A 190 -10.72 6.25 -3.87
N ALA A 191 -9.52 6.14 -4.44
CA ALA A 191 -8.27 6.54 -3.81
C ALA A 191 -7.96 7.99 -4.15
#